data_AF-A0A1B0D051-F1
#
_entry.id   AF-A0A1B0D051-F1
#
_cell.length_a   1.000
_cell.length_b   1.000
_cell.length_c   1.000
_cell.angle_alpha   90.00
_cell.angle_beta   90.00
_cell.angle_gamma   90.00
#
_symmetry.space_group_name_H-M   'P 1'
#
loop_
_entity.id
_entity.type
_entity.pdbx_description
1 polymer ?
#
loop_
_entity_poly.entity_id
_entity_poly.type
_entity_poly.pdbx_seq_one_letter_code
_entity_poly.pdbx_strand_id
1 'polypeptide(L)'
;MFNWAFNTAEDALHGAIHFTAPFVQKFERPIHLVDQTLVRGIDKLEVKAPIIKEPPQEIYNQAKSKVIERVQPHINKVCSLRSAGQQKAASLKELSWAKANEVLATQYGSMAVSGVDTTATLAERLLDYYFPRAETDIEDDNAPISATEDPVLHTVQTVGRLSNKIARRVYRTVSRQVKMLKKEDVHEYVASLIAVLRLTQYLNFINEKMTSIQHTASTSKASNGQPAMIKDKE
;
A
#
# COMPACT_ATOMS: atom_id res chain seq x y z
N MET A 1 -54.92 -56.17 67.13
CA MET A 1 -53.75 -55.35 67.51
C MET A 1 -53.17 -54.58 66.32
N PHE A 2 -53.08 -55.18 65.13
CA PHE A 2 -52.51 -54.53 63.92
C PHE A 2 -53.29 -53.32 63.37
N ASN A 3 -54.62 -53.30 63.42
CA ASN A 3 -55.41 -52.16 62.92
C ASN A 3 -55.14 -50.85 63.67
N TRP A 4 -54.75 -50.93 64.94
CA TRP A 4 -54.44 -49.74 65.74
C TRP A 4 -53.11 -49.11 65.30
N ALA A 5 -52.08 -49.92 65.09
CA ALA A 5 -50.78 -49.45 64.61
C ALA A 5 -50.86 -48.88 63.19
N PHE A 6 -51.69 -49.47 62.32
CA PHE A 6 -51.90 -48.97 60.97
C PHE A 6 -52.64 -47.63 60.97
N ASN A 7 -53.69 -47.51 61.77
CA ASN A 7 -54.43 -46.25 61.91
C ASN A 7 -53.54 -45.15 62.48
N THR A 8 -52.66 -45.47 63.44
CA THR A 8 -51.69 -44.49 63.99
C THR A 8 -50.62 -44.08 62.97
N ALA A 9 -50.18 -44.99 62.10
CA ALA A 9 -49.25 -44.66 61.02
C ALA A 9 -49.90 -43.83 59.90
N GLU A 10 -51.15 -44.12 59.59
CA GLU A 10 -51.97 -43.35 58.64
C GLU A 10 -52.26 -41.94 59.18
N ASP A 11 -52.56 -41.82 60.48
CA ASP A 11 -52.71 -40.53 61.17
C ASP A 11 -51.39 -39.74 61.19
N ALA A 12 -50.24 -40.40 61.39
CA ALA A 12 -48.91 -39.77 61.34
C ALA A 12 -48.53 -39.31 59.93
N LEU A 13 -48.87 -40.10 58.90
CA LEU A 13 -48.70 -39.73 57.49
C LEU A 13 -49.59 -38.55 57.12
N HIS A 14 -50.87 -38.59 57.53
CA HIS A 14 -51.79 -37.47 57.34
C HIS A 14 -51.31 -36.21 58.05
N GLY A 15 -50.77 -36.34 59.27
CA GLY A 15 -50.15 -35.25 60.01
C GLY A 15 -48.91 -34.68 59.31
N ALA A 16 -48.04 -35.53 58.79
CA ALA A 16 -46.83 -35.12 58.06
C ALA A 16 -47.17 -34.47 56.72
N ILE A 17 -48.15 -34.98 55.98
CA ILE A 17 -48.67 -34.38 54.74
C ILE A 17 -49.31 -33.03 55.07
N HIS A 18 -50.11 -32.94 56.13
CA HIS A 18 -50.73 -31.69 56.55
C HIS A 18 -49.69 -30.64 56.99
N PHE A 19 -48.59 -31.07 57.61
CA PHE A 19 -47.51 -30.19 58.03
C PHE A 19 -46.60 -29.74 56.87
N THR A 20 -46.38 -30.60 55.87
CA THR A 20 -45.50 -30.31 54.73
C THR A 20 -46.21 -29.71 53.52
N ALA A 21 -47.52 -29.92 53.36
CA ALA A 21 -48.36 -29.28 52.35
C ALA A 21 -48.20 -27.75 52.25
N PRO A 22 -48.22 -26.97 53.36
CA PRO A 22 -48.06 -25.52 53.26
C PRO A 22 -46.64 -25.09 52.88
N PHE A 23 -45.63 -25.96 53.02
CA PHE A 23 -44.26 -25.70 52.57
C PHE A 23 -44.11 -25.98 51.07
N VAL A 24 -44.64 -27.09 50.57
CA VAL A 24 -44.60 -27.42 49.14
C VAL A 24 -45.38 -26.41 48.30
N GLN A 25 -46.56 -25.97 48.77
CA GLN A 25 -47.35 -24.92 48.10
C GLN A 25 -46.63 -23.57 48.03
N LYS A 26 -45.71 -23.28 48.97
CA LYS A 26 -44.87 -22.08 48.92
C LYS A 26 -43.77 -22.19 47.87
N PHE A 27 -43.30 -23.40 47.53
CA PHE A 27 -42.30 -23.63 46.47
C PHE A 27 -42.93 -23.80 45.08
N GLU A 28 -44.19 -24.22 45.00
CA GLU A 28 -44.92 -24.34 43.74
C GLU A 28 -45.04 -23.00 42.99
N ARG A 29 -45.33 -21.91 43.71
CA ARG A 29 -45.39 -20.55 43.13
C ARG A 29 -44.07 -20.07 42.52
N PRO A 30 -42.92 -20.10 43.21
CA PRO A 30 -41.65 -19.70 42.63
C PRO A 30 -41.20 -20.64 41.51
N ILE A 31 -41.47 -21.96 41.61
CA ILE A 31 -41.16 -22.91 40.52
C ILE A 31 -41.96 -22.54 39.25
N HIS A 32 -43.25 -22.29 39.38
CA HIS A 32 -44.09 -21.90 38.25
C HIS A 32 -43.71 -20.53 37.67
N LEU A 33 -43.28 -19.59 38.51
CA LEU A 33 -42.81 -18.28 38.07
C LEU A 33 -41.48 -18.37 37.31
N VAL A 34 -40.55 -19.21 37.77
CA VAL A 34 -39.29 -19.49 37.07
C VAL A 34 -39.56 -20.18 35.75
N ASP A 35 -40.44 -21.18 35.72
CA ASP A 35 -40.84 -21.89 34.50
C ASP A 35 -41.46 -20.93 33.47
N GLN A 36 -42.42 -20.08 33.91
CA GLN A 36 -43.01 -19.07 33.04
C GLN A 36 -41.97 -18.04 32.55
N THR A 37 -40.99 -17.69 33.39
CA THR A 37 -39.90 -16.77 33.02
C THR A 37 -38.95 -17.42 32.02
N LEU A 38 -38.66 -18.72 32.16
CA LEU A 38 -37.82 -19.49 31.26
C LEU A 38 -38.49 -19.65 29.90
N VAL A 39 -39.78 -20.02 29.87
CA VAL A 39 -40.57 -20.13 28.63
C VAL A 39 -40.61 -18.78 27.90
N ARG A 40 -40.93 -17.68 28.61
CA ARG A 40 -40.86 -16.33 28.01
C ARG A 40 -39.46 -15.94 27.57
N GLY A 41 -38.43 -16.43 28.25
CA GLY A 41 -37.03 -16.22 27.88
C GLY A 41 -36.70 -16.93 26.56
N ILE A 42 -37.15 -18.18 26.42
CA ILE A 42 -37.01 -18.99 25.21
C ILE A 42 -37.79 -18.37 24.05
N ASP A 43 -39.04 -17.96 24.25
CA ASP A 43 -39.86 -17.28 23.22
C ASP A 43 -39.20 -15.99 22.73
N LYS A 44 -38.60 -15.20 23.64
CA LYS A 44 -37.87 -13.98 23.26
C LYS A 44 -36.59 -14.29 22.49
N LEU A 45 -35.90 -15.37 22.83
CA LEU A 45 -34.72 -15.80 22.09
C LEU A 45 -35.09 -16.32 20.69
N GLU A 46 -36.22 -16.99 20.58
CA GLU A 46 -36.76 -17.49 19.32
C GLU A 46 -37.05 -16.37 18.31
N VAL A 47 -37.65 -15.27 18.77
CA VAL A 47 -37.91 -14.08 17.94
C VAL A 47 -36.62 -13.34 17.57
N LYS A 48 -35.64 -13.31 18.48
CA LYS A 48 -34.39 -12.55 18.29
C LYS A 48 -33.34 -13.32 17.48
N ALA A 49 -33.41 -14.65 17.45
CA ALA A 49 -32.48 -15.52 16.74
C ALA A 49 -33.21 -16.64 15.96
N PRO A 50 -33.92 -16.29 14.86
CA PRO A 50 -34.62 -17.28 14.01
C PRO A 50 -33.69 -18.31 13.34
N ILE A 51 -32.37 -18.04 13.35
CA ILE A 51 -31.29 -18.94 12.91
C ILE A 51 -31.33 -20.31 13.63
N ILE A 52 -31.97 -20.41 14.80
CA ILE A 52 -32.04 -21.65 15.60
C ILE A 52 -33.12 -22.62 15.07
N LYS A 53 -34.12 -22.12 14.32
CA LYS A 53 -35.24 -22.94 13.80
C LYS A 53 -35.02 -23.47 12.39
N GLU A 54 -34.21 -22.80 11.59
CA GLU A 54 -34.04 -23.14 10.19
C GLU A 54 -32.94 -24.19 10.00
N PRO A 55 -33.08 -25.13 9.05
CA PRO A 55 -31.99 -26.05 8.73
C PRO A 55 -30.79 -25.26 8.22
N PRO A 56 -29.54 -25.65 8.54
CA PRO A 56 -28.32 -24.91 8.18
C PRO A 56 -28.21 -24.54 6.69
N GLN A 57 -28.82 -25.36 5.82
CA GLN A 57 -28.88 -25.13 4.37
C GLN A 57 -29.70 -23.91 3.99
N GLU A 58 -30.82 -23.67 4.67
CA GLU A 58 -31.74 -22.59 4.34
C GLU A 58 -31.22 -21.23 4.83
N ILE A 59 -30.56 -21.23 5.99
CA ILE A 59 -29.84 -20.07 6.54
C ILE A 59 -28.73 -19.63 5.59
N TYR A 60 -27.95 -20.59 5.08
CA TYR A 60 -26.89 -20.33 4.12
C TYR A 60 -27.45 -19.71 2.82
N ASN A 61 -28.55 -20.26 2.31
CA ASN A 61 -29.19 -19.76 1.09
C ASN A 61 -29.79 -18.36 1.29
N GLN A 62 -30.43 -18.08 2.42
CA GLN A 62 -30.93 -16.75 2.75
C GLN A 62 -29.79 -15.73 2.91
N ALA A 63 -28.71 -16.08 3.61
CA ALA A 63 -27.55 -15.21 3.77
C ALA A 63 -26.87 -14.93 2.43
N LYS A 64 -26.68 -15.96 1.60
CA LYS A 64 -26.15 -15.83 0.25
C LYS A 64 -27.04 -14.95 -0.62
N SER A 65 -28.35 -15.14 -0.58
CA SER A 65 -29.32 -14.34 -1.35
C SER A 65 -29.27 -12.86 -0.94
N LYS A 66 -29.28 -12.56 0.37
CA LYS A 66 -29.18 -11.18 0.88
C LYS A 66 -27.87 -10.49 0.52
N VAL A 67 -26.74 -11.22 0.55
CA VAL A 67 -25.45 -10.69 0.12
C VAL A 67 -25.45 -10.42 -1.38
N ILE A 68 -25.96 -11.36 -2.18
CA ILE A 68 -26.10 -11.18 -3.63
C ILE A 68 -26.99 -9.96 -3.91
N GLU A 69 -28.16 -9.84 -3.28
CA GLU A 69 -29.08 -8.72 -3.47
C GLU A 69 -28.44 -7.35 -3.16
N ARG A 70 -27.62 -7.28 -2.11
CA ARG A 70 -26.93 -6.02 -1.72
C ARG A 70 -25.75 -5.70 -2.64
N VAL A 71 -25.01 -6.71 -3.10
CA VAL A 71 -23.78 -6.55 -3.87
C VAL A 71 -24.05 -6.46 -5.38
N GLN A 72 -25.04 -7.19 -5.89
CA GLN A 72 -25.43 -7.21 -7.31
C GLN A 72 -25.69 -5.83 -7.92
N PRO A 73 -26.44 -4.90 -7.30
CA PRO A 73 -26.65 -3.57 -7.89
C PRO A 73 -25.36 -2.74 -7.96
N HIS A 74 -24.41 -2.96 -7.04
CA HIS A 74 -23.11 -2.29 -7.05
C HIS A 74 -22.20 -2.86 -8.12
N ILE A 75 -22.15 -4.19 -8.26
CA ILE A 75 -21.44 -4.86 -9.35
C ILE A 75 -22.01 -4.46 -10.70
N ASN A 76 -23.34 -4.43 -10.85
CA ASN A 76 -24.00 -4.03 -12.09
C ASN A 76 -23.72 -2.57 -12.45
N LYS A 77 -23.69 -1.65 -11.46
CA LYS A 77 -23.31 -0.25 -11.69
C LYS A 77 -21.85 -0.08 -12.09
N VAL A 78 -20.93 -0.82 -11.46
CA VAL A 78 -19.50 -0.78 -11.84
C VAL A 78 -19.30 -1.42 -13.21
N CYS A 79 -20.00 -2.52 -13.50
CA CYS A 79 -19.96 -3.19 -14.79
C CYS A 79 -20.53 -2.30 -15.90
N SER A 80 -21.68 -1.65 -15.66
CA SER A 80 -22.30 -0.72 -16.63
C SER A 80 -21.49 0.56 -16.82
N LEU A 81 -20.87 1.08 -15.76
CA LEU A 81 -19.97 2.23 -15.87
C LEU A 81 -18.68 1.86 -16.61
N ARG A 82 -18.12 0.67 -16.33
CA ARG A 82 -16.96 0.15 -17.04
C ARG A 82 -17.29 -0.07 -18.52
N SER A 83 -18.43 -0.67 -18.85
CA SER A 83 -18.81 -0.92 -20.24
C SER A 83 -19.12 0.39 -20.97
N ALA A 84 -19.84 1.33 -20.34
CA ALA A 84 -20.11 2.65 -20.92
C ALA A 84 -18.83 3.48 -21.07
N GLY A 85 -17.93 3.45 -20.09
CA GLY A 85 -16.62 4.10 -20.15
C GLY A 85 -15.73 3.49 -21.23
N GLN A 86 -15.71 2.16 -21.34
CA GLN A 86 -14.94 1.44 -22.35
C GLN A 86 -15.51 1.66 -23.76
N GLN A 87 -16.83 1.71 -23.92
CA GLN A 87 -17.47 2.01 -25.21
C GLN A 87 -17.16 3.44 -25.66
N LYS A 88 -17.27 4.43 -24.77
CA LYS A 88 -16.90 5.82 -25.07
C LYS A 88 -15.41 5.98 -25.37
N ALA A 89 -14.54 5.31 -24.62
CA ALA A 89 -13.11 5.31 -24.88
C ALA A 89 -12.77 4.62 -26.21
N ALA A 90 -13.45 3.52 -26.54
CA ALA A 90 -13.28 2.81 -27.80
C ALA A 90 -13.73 3.67 -28.99
N SER A 91 -14.89 4.31 -28.91
CA SER A 91 -15.39 5.19 -29.98
C SER A 91 -14.50 6.41 -30.19
N LEU A 92 -14.00 7.01 -29.11
CA LEU A 92 -13.05 8.13 -29.20
C LEU A 92 -11.70 7.68 -29.74
N LYS A 93 -11.20 6.52 -29.31
CA LYS A 93 -9.98 5.93 -29.86
C LYS A 93 -10.12 5.73 -31.37
N GLU A 94 -11.20 5.11 -31.83
CA GLU A 94 -11.46 4.87 -33.25
C GLU A 94 -11.56 6.17 -34.06
N LEU A 95 -12.34 7.14 -33.60
CA LEU A 95 -12.45 8.45 -34.27
C LEU A 95 -11.11 9.20 -34.30
N SER A 96 -10.38 9.19 -33.19
CA SER A 96 -9.05 9.80 -33.11
C SER A 96 -8.03 9.09 -34.00
N TRP A 97 -8.10 7.77 -34.10
CA TRP A 97 -7.23 6.96 -34.96
C TRP A 97 -7.51 7.23 -36.42
N ALA A 98 -8.78 7.24 -36.83
CA ALA A 98 -9.19 7.58 -38.18
C ALA A 98 -8.76 9.00 -38.55
N LYS A 99 -8.95 9.97 -37.66
CA LYS A 99 -8.55 11.36 -37.91
C LYS A 99 -7.03 11.54 -37.96
N ALA A 100 -6.30 10.86 -37.09
CA ALA A 100 -4.84 10.87 -37.11
C ALA A 100 -4.31 10.22 -38.40
N ASN A 101 -4.89 9.12 -38.83
CA ASN A 101 -4.53 8.46 -40.08
C ASN A 101 -4.78 9.37 -41.29
N GLU A 102 -5.92 10.06 -41.33
CA GLU A 102 -6.24 11.06 -42.36
C GLU A 102 -5.19 12.19 -42.41
N VAL A 103 -4.81 12.75 -41.26
CA VAL A 103 -3.80 13.82 -41.18
C VAL A 103 -2.41 13.32 -41.57
N LEU A 104 -2.04 12.12 -41.12
CA LEU A 104 -0.74 11.53 -41.44
C LEU A 104 -0.63 11.07 -42.90
N ALA A 105 -1.75 10.77 -43.56
CA ALA A 105 -1.80 10.48 -44.99
C ALA A 105 -1.62 11.74 -45.87
N THR A 106 -1.73 12.95 -45.31
CA THR A 106 -1.43 14.18 -46.05
C THR A 106 0.06 14.29 -46.39
N GLN A 107 0.41 15.11 -47.38
CA GLN A 107 1.81 15.32 -47.79
C GLN A 107 2.73 15.75 -46.62
N TYR A 108 2.27 16.66 -45.76
CA TYR A 108 3.02 17.08 -44.58
C TYR A 108 3.02 16.01 -43.48
N GLY A 109 1.93 15.24 -43.36
CA GLY A 109 1.84 14.10 -42.45
C GLY A 109 2.87 13.01 -42.77
N SER A 110 2.96 12.60 -44.03
CA SER A 110 3.93 11.61 -44.49
C SER A 110 5.37 12.07 -44.30
N MET A 111 5.64 13.35 -44.57
CA MET A 111 6.95 13.95 -44.29
C MET A 111 7.27 13.92 -42.78
N ALA A 112 6.30 14.19 -41.91
CA ALA A 112 6.50 14.10 -40.46
C ALA A 112 6.80 12.66 -40.00
N VAL A 113 6.09 11.66 -40.54
CA VAL A 113 6.38 10.23 -40.27
C VAL A 113 7.82 9.90 -40.66
N SER A 114 8.25 10.28 -41.86
CA SER A 114 9.64 10.08 -42.30
C SER A 114 10.66 10.84 -41.43
N GLY A 115 10.28 12.01 -40.90
CA GLY A 115 11.08 12.76 -39.93
C GLY A 115 11.28 12.01 -38.61
N VAL A 116 10.24 11.31 -38.14
CA VAL A 116 10.31 10.42 -36.97
C VAL A 116 11.26 9.25 -37.26
N ASP A 117 11.15 8.62 -38.43
CA ASP A 117 12.00 7.48 -38.78
C ASP A 117 13.48 7.89 -38.90
N THR A 118 13.76 8.99 -39.59
CA THR A 118 15.12 9.52 -39.72
C THR A 118 15.71 9.89 -38.36
N THR A 119 14.94 10.58 -37.51
CA THR A 119 15.38 10.92 -36.15
C THR A 119 15.58 9.67 -35.30
N ALA A 120 14.72 8.65 -35.44
CA ALA A 120 14.87 7.39 -34.74
C ALA A 120 16.18 6.70 -35.13
N THR A 121 16.53 6.62 -36.42
CA THR A 121 17.82 6.06 -36.86
C THR A 121 19.01 6.84 -36.31
N LEU A 122 18.94 8.17 -36.26
CA LEU A 122 20.00 9.01 -35.69
C LEU A 122 20.14 8.77 -34.18
N ALA A 123 19.03 8.68 -33.46
CA ALA A 123 19.01 8.35 -32.04
C ALA A 123 19.60 6.96 -31.78
N GLU A 124 19.34 5.97 -32.65
CA GLU A 124 19.97 4.66 -32.55
C GLU A 124 21.49 4.73 -32.72
N ARG A 125 21.99 5.56 -33.65
CA ARG A 125 23.44 5.75 -33.83
C ARG A 125 24.10 6.40 -32.61
N LEU A 126 23.44 7.39 -32.01
CA LEU A 126 23.91 8.01 -30.77
C LEU A 126 23.86 7.00 -29.60
N LEU A 127 22.81 6.19 -29.54
CA LEU A 127 22.68 5.13 -28.55
C LEU A 127 23.81 4.09 -28.71
N ASP A 128 24.14 3.70 -29.94
CA ASP A 128 25.26 2.79 -30.23
C ASP A 128 26.62 3.40 -29.83
N TYR A 129 26.79 4.73 -29.96
CA TYR A 129 28.01 5.43 -29.57
C TYR A 129 28.20 5.51 -28.05
N TYR A 130 27.17 5.91 -27.31
CA TYR A 130 27.27 6.11 -25.84
C TYR A 130 27.01 4.83 -25.03
N PHE A 131 26.23 3.89 -25.56
CA PHE A 131 25.85 2.65 -24.91
C PHE A 131 26.06 1.45 -25.85
N PRO A 132 27.31 0.97 -25.98
CA PRO A 132 27.68 -0.08 -26.93
C PRO A 132 26.81 -1.33 -26.82
N ARG A 133 26.51 -1.95 -27.97
CA ARG A 133 25.77 -3.20 -28.05
C ARG A 133 26.55 -4.31 -27.33
N ALA A 134 25.86 -5.08 -26.50
CA ALA A 134 26.41 -6.31 -25.94
C ALA A 134 25.99 -7.49 -26.84
N GLU A 135 26.83 -8.52 -26.96
CA GLU A 135 26.62 -9.77 -27.72
C GLU A 135 25.27 -10.46 -27.45
N THR A 136 24.58 -10.10 -26.37
CA THR A 136 23.28 -10.65 -25.94
C THR A 136 22.07 -9.82 -26.37
N ASP A 137 22.25 -8.71 -27.10
CA ASP A 137 21.11 -7.95 -27.65
C ASP A 137 20.55 -8.74 -28.84
N ILE A 138 19.59 -9.61 -28.55
CA ILE A 138 18.72 -10.22 -29.55
C ILE A 138 18.00 -9.05 -30.23
N GLU A 139 18.17 -8.88 -31.53
CA GLU A 139 17.38 -7.92 -32.29
C GLU A 139 15.91 -8.30 -32.10
N ASP A 140 15.11 -7.33 -31.65
CA ASP A 140 13.65 -7.48 -31.62
C ASP A 140 13.20 -7.42 -33.08
N ASP A 141 13.31 -8.58 -33.76
CA ASP A 141 13.09 -8.84 -35.19
C ASP A 141 11.59 -8.79 -35.56
N ASN A 142 10.87 -7.85 -34.98
CA ASN A 142 9.62 -7.43 -35.59
C ASN A 142 10.00 -6.33 -36.58
N ALA A 143 9.95 -6.62 -37.87
CA ALA A 143 10.02 -5.59 -38.90
C ALA A 143 8.90 -4.55 -38.66
N PRO A 144 9.14 -3.25 -38.90
CA PRO A 144 8.06 -2.26 -38.80
C PRO A 144 6.96 -2.60 -39.79
N ILE A 145 5.71 -2.52 -39.34
CA ILE A 145 4.57 -2.58 -40.27
C ILE A 145 4.73 -1.40 -41.22
N SER A 146 4.59 -1.63 -42.53
CA SER A 146 4.87 -0.59 -43.53
C SER A 146 4.08 0.69 -43.24
N ALA A 147 4.76 1.84 -43.26
CA ALA A 147 4.16 3.18 -43.12
C ALA A 147 3.02 3.45 -44.14
N THR A 148 2.91 2.60 -45.17
CA THR A 148 1.89 2.66 -46.22
C THR A 148 0.53 2.12 -45.81
N GLU A 149 0.43 1.24 -44.80
CA GLU A 149 -0.84 0.65 -44.37
C GLU A 149 -1.45 1.40 -43.17
N ASP A 150 -0.63 1.76 -42.18
CA ASP A 150 -1.06 2.56 -41.03
C ASP A 150 0.09 3.45 -40.50
N PRO A 151 0.20 4.70 -40.95
CA PRO A 151 1.22 5.65 -40.49
C PRO A 151 1.15 5.95 -38.98
N VAL A 152 -0.04 5.89 -38.36
CA VAL A 152 -0.17 6.07 -36.90
C VAL A 152 0.47 4.89 -36.18
N LEU A 153 0.16 3.67 -36.62
CA LEU A 153 0.75 2.48 -36.03
C LEU A 153 2.27 2.45 -36.23
N HIS A 154 2.74 2.82 -37.42
CA HIS A 154 4.16 2.87 -37.74
C HIS A 154 4.92 3.81 -36.80
N THR A 155 4.47 5.06 -36.66
CA THR A 155 5.12 6.04 -35.77
C THR A 155 5.13 5.59 -34.31
N VAL A 156 4.01 5.06 -33.82
CA VAL A 156 3.89 4.54 -32.45
C VAL A 156 4.83 3.36 -32.24
N GLN A 157 4.94 2.45 -33.21
CA GLN A 157 5.84 1.30 -33.14
C GLN A 157 7.30 1.70 -33.21
N THR A 158 7.69 2.60 -34.11
CA THR A 158 9.07 3.10 -34.24
C THR A 158 9.54 3.73 -32.93
N VAL A 159 8.74 4.64 -32.35
CA VAL A 159 9.06 5.27 -31.07
C VAL A 159 9.06 4.25 -29.93
N GLY A 160 8.09 3.33 -29.90
CA GLY A 160 8.01 2.30 -28.87
C GLY A 160 9.22 1.36 -28.87
N ARG A 161 9.68 0.93 -30.04
CA ARG A 161 10.87 0.08 -30.20
C ARG A 161 12.13 0.81 -29.77
N LEU A 162 12.31 2.05 -30.23
CA LEU A 162 13.45 2.86 -29.85
C LEU A 162 13.48 3.07 -28.32
N SER A 163 12.34 3.41 -27.72
CA SER A 163 12.22 3.59 -26.27
C SER A 163 12.61 2.31 -25.51
N ASN A 164 12.08 1.15 -25.91
CA ASN A 164 12.41 -0.12 -25.28
C ASN A 164 13.90 -0.49 -25.46
N LYS A 165 14.47 -0.22 -26.63
CA LYS A 165 15.89 -0.43 -26.93
C LYS A 165 16.79 0.45 -26.06
N ILE A 166 16.47 1.74 -25.94
CA ILE A 166 17.17 2.69 -25.06
C ILE A 166 17.06 2.23 -23.60
N ALA A 167 15.85 1.95 -23.13
CA ALA A 167 15.60 1.54 -21.74
C ALA A 167 16.44 0.30 -21.36
N ARG A 168 16.42 -0.75 -22.20
CA ARG A 168 17.20 -1.97 -21.97
C ARG A 168 18.70 -1.69 -21.93
N ARG A 169 19.24 -0.91 -22.87
CA ARG A 169 20.69 -0.65 -22.96
C ARG A 169 21.19 0.24 -21.84
N VAL A 170 20.49 1.34 -21.56
CA VAL A 170 20.83 2.26 -20.47
C VAL A 170 20.78 1.51 -19.15
N TYR A 171 19.68 0.77 -18.88
CA TYR A 171 19.55 -0.01 -17.65
C TYR A 171 20.70 -1.00 -17.46
N ARG A 172 21.09 -1.73 -18.50
CA ARG A 172 22.21 -2.68 -18.41
C ARG A 172 23.55 -2.01 -18.18
N THR A 173 23.86 -0.91 -18.88
CA THR A 173 25.12 -0.19 -18.71
C THR A 173 25.23 0.39 -17.32
N VAL A 174 24.17 1.05 -16.84
CA VAL A 174 24.12 1.59 -15.47
C VAL A 174 24.18 0.45 -14.45
N SER A 175 23.42 -0.63 -14.65
CA SER A 175 23.45 -1.79 -13.74
C SER A 175 24.84 -2.43 -13.68
N ARG A 176 25.56 -2.52 -14.82
CA ARG A 176 26.94 -3.03 -14.86
C ARG A 176 27.88 -2.11 -14.09
N GLN A 177 27.81 -0.79 -14.33
CA GLN A 177 28.62 0.19 -13.61
C GLN A 177 28.35 0.12 -12.10
N VAL A 178 27.09 0.07 -11.68
CA VAL A 178 26.69 -0.06 -10.27
C VAL A 178 27.16 -1.38 -9.65
N LYS A 179 27.19 -2.48 -10.42
CA LYS A 179 27.75 -3.76 -9.96
C LYS A 179 29.28 -3.75 -9.87
N MET A 180 29.95 -2.99 -10.73
CA MET A 180 31.41 -2.83 -10.70
C MET A 180 31.87 -1.90 -9.58
N LEU A 181 31.02 -0.96 -9.13
CA LEU A 181 31.24 -0.20 -7.90
C LEU A 181 31.22 -1.19 -6.72
N LYS A 182 32.40 -1.51 -6.20
CA LYS A 182 32.49 -2.36 -5.01
C LYS A 182 31.92 -1.59 -3.83
N LYS A 183 31.22 -2.30 -2.94
CA LYS A 183 30.72 -1.71 -1.68
C LYS A 183 31.87 -1.13 -0.84
N GLU A 184 33.08 -1.71 -0.97
CA GLU A 184 34.30 -1.18 -0.34
C GLU A 184 34.65 0.23 -0.81
N ASP A 185 34.68 0.48 -2.13
CA ASP A 185 35.06 1.80 -2.68
C ASP A 185 34.09 2.91 -2.22
N VAL A 186 32.79 2.58 -2.17
CA VAL A 186 31.77 3.51 -1.66
C VAL A 186 31.92 3.73 -0.16
N HIS A 187 32.24 2.69 0.61
CA HIS A 187 32.44 2.80 2.05
C HIS A 187 33.69 3.63 2.40
N GLU A 188 34.79 3.43 1.68
CA GLU A 188 36.03 4.20 1.85
C GLU A 188 35.85 5.67 1.44
N TYR A 189 35.14 5.94 0.34
CA TYR A 189 34.77 7.30 -0.05
C TYR A 189 33.89 7.99 1.00
N VAL A 190 32.85 7.31 1.50
CA VAL A 190 31.99 7.87 2.55
C VAL A 190 32.77 8.08 3.85
N ALA A 191 33.66 7.17 4.23
CA ALA A 191 34.52 7.30 5.40
C ALA A 191 35.46 8.51 5.28
N SER A 192 36.10 8.70 4.12
CA SER A 192 36.96 9.86 3.87
C SER A 192 36.16 11.17 3.89
N LEU A 193 34.96 11.20 3.30
CA LEU A 193 34.08 12.37 3.34
C LEU A 193 33.65 12.72 4.76
N ILE A 194 33.32 11.71 5.58
CA ILE A 194 33.01 11.89 7.01
C ILE A 194 34.23 12.45 7.76
N ALA A 195 35.43 11.95 7.47
CA ALA A 195 36.66 12.45 8.10
C ALA A 195 36.92 13.93 7.74
N VAL A 196 36.75 14.30 6.47
CA VAL A 196 36.87 15.70 6.02
C VAL A 196 35.83 16.57 6.70
N LEU A 197 34.57 16.17 6.75
CA LEU A 197 33.51 16.92 7.43
C LEU A 197 33.81 17.12 8.92
N ARG A 198 34.28 16.08 9.61
CA ARG A 198 34.69 16.18 11.03
C ARG A 198 35.86 17.14 11.22
N LEU A 199 36.85 17.11 10.34
CA LEU A 199 37.97 18.05 10.36
C LEU A 199 37.50 19.49 10.11
N THR A 200 36.63 19.72 9.13
CA THR A 200 36.07 21.06 8.87
C THR A 200 35.26 21.56 10.06
N GLN A 201 34.45 20.71 10.70
CA GLN A 201 33.72 21.05 11.92
C GLN A 201 34.66 21.37 13.09
N TYR A 202 35.73 20.60 13.25
CA TYR A 202 36.73 20.83 14.29
C TYR A 202 37.48 22.16 14.08
N LEU A 203 37.89 22.44 12.84
CA LEU A 203 38.52 23.70 12.47
C LEU A 203 37.57 24.88 12.69
N ASN A 204 36.30 24.74 12.34
CA ASN A 204 35.30 25.78 12.59
C ASN A 204 35.09 26.00 14.09
N PHE A 205 35.02 24.94 14.89
CA PHE A 205 34.91 25.02 16.35
C PHE A 205 36.12 25.74 16.98
N ILE A 206 37.34 25.43 16.53
CA ILE A 206 38.54 26.14 16.99
C ILE A 206 38.47 27.62 16.58
N ASN A 207 38.07 27.91 15.35
CA ASN A 207 37.99 29.28 14.85
C ASN A 207 36.98 30.11 15.66
N GLU A 208 35.80 29.55 15.98
CA GLU A 208 34.80 30.16 16.86
C GLU A 208 35.33 30.36 18.29
N LYS A 209 36.06 29.38 18.83
CA LYS A 209 36.70 29.52 20.15
C LYS A 209 37.77 30.61 20.14
N MET A 210 38.61 30.68 19.11
CA MET A 210 39.65 31.70 19.01
C MET A 210 39.07 33.11 18.84
N THR A 211 38.00 33.28 18.05
CA THR A 211 37.28 34.56 17.97
C THR A 211 36.63 34.93 19.30
N SER A 212 36.03 33.98 20.03
CA SER A 212 35.49 34.24 21.37
C SER A 212 36.56 34.66 22.39
N ILE A 213 37.79 34.13 22.28
CA ILE A 213 38.93 34.48 23.15
C ILE A 213 39.51 35.86 22.79
N GLN A 214 39.52 36.25 21.52
CA GLN A 214 39.96 37.59 21.11
C GLN A 214 38.99 38.68 21.61
N HIS A 215 37.68 38.42 21.62
CA HIS A 215 36.69 39.34 22.18
C HIS A 215 36.79 39.49 23.71
N THR A 216 37.17 38.43 24.46
CA THR A 216 37.39 38.54 25.92
C THR A 216 38.74 39.16 26.27
N ALA A 217 39.77 39.01 25.43
CA ALA A 217 41.08 39.63 25.62
C ALA A 217 41.07 41.15 25.35
N SER A 218 40.15 41.68 24.54
CA SER A 218 39.93 43.12 24.39
C SER A 218 39.28 43.78 25.61
N THR A 219 38.63 43.04 26.51
CA THR A 219 38.03 43.60 27.74
C THR A 219 38.99 43.57 28.93
N SER A 220 40.04 42.74 28.92
CA SER A 220 40.98 42.60 30.05
C SER A 220 42.28 43.42 29.97
N LYS A 221 42.54 44.11 28.85
CA LYS A 221 43.77 44.93 28.64
C LYS A 221 43.67 46.38 29.14
N ALA A 222 42.63 46.74 29.90
CA ALA A 222 42.45 48.10 30.42
C ALA A 222 42.94 48.32 31.88
N SER A 223 43.47 47.29 32.57
CA SER A 223 43.97 47.46 33.94
C SER A 223 45.39 46.94 34.12
N ASN A 224 46.25 47.84 34.63
CA ASN A 224 47.63 47.68 35.09
C ASN A 224 48.75 47.72 34.03
N GLY A 225 49.14 48.95 33.70
CA GLY A 225 50.53 49.29 33.48
C GLY A 225 51.22 49.70 34.78
N GLN A 226 52.46 49.24 35.01
CA GLN A 226 53.64 50.12 35.14
C GLN A 226 54.94 49.28 35.24
N PRO A 227 56.08 49.83 34.79
CA PRO A 227 57.27 49.07 34.38
C PRO A 227 58.40 49.12 35.42
N ALA A 228 59.33 48.16 35.35
CA ALA A 228 60.63 48.28 35.97
C ALA A 228 61.72 47.68 35.06
N MET A 229 62.67 48.55 34.71
CA MET A 229 63.89 48.30 33.95
C MET A 229 64.88 47.39 34.69
N ILE A 230 65.86 46.87 33.93
CA ILE A 230 67.31 46.68 34.24
C ILE A 230 67.79 45.46 33.42
N LYS A 231 68.93 45.39 32.72
CA LYS A 231 69.95 46.33 32.25
C LYS A 231 70.98 45.45 31.49
N ASP A 232 71.31 45.85 30.26
CA ASP A 232 72.61 45.77 29.56
C ASP A 232 73.48 44.50 29.64
N LYS A 233 73.76 43.89 28.47
CA LYS A 233 75.01 43.99 27.66
C LYS A 233 76.10 43.01 28.09
N GLU A 234 76.31 41.98 27.27
CA GLU A 234 77.36 41.94 26.24
C GLU A 234 76.92 40.98 25.12
#